data_AF-A0A6A0GXG4-F1
#
_entry.id   AF-A0A6A0GXG4-F1
#
_cell.length_a   1.000
_cell.length_b   1.000
_cell.length_c   1.000
_cell.angle_alpha   90.00
_cell.angle_beta   90.00
_cell.angle_gamma   90.00
#
_symmetry.space_group_name_H-M   'P 1'
#
loop_
_entity.id
_entity.type
_entity.pdbx_description
1 polymer ?
#
loop_
_entity_poly.entity_id
_entity_poly.type
_entity_poly.pdbx_seq_one_letter_code
_entity_poly.pdbx_strand_id
1 'polypeptide(L)'
;MAHVDHGKTTLADTLIATNGIISEKQAGSIKYMDRFYSKLSCSRPDEMARGITMKSSCITLAYPHQNESYLINLIDSPGHVDFTSEVSTAVRLCDGCILVVDVVEGVCAQTKAVMRQAWVSGVKPVLVLNKIDRLILEKELAPLDAYYHIANVLEQRRSSSSKTAGPSSPSKTEGPSSPSKTEGPSSPSKTEGPYSPSKNSSCLTEGKSLVDWGIEDIDDSDLYFNPTDGNVVFASAIDCWGFGISQFAEQFSSKLGMSLKVLSKTLWGDFYISSKGGEKRILKGARDKRKNPLFVTLILDNLYQVSILNIKMSARLFESASESKTRFMHICSNWLPLSKAVLNMVVLQLPAPTTISEERAKKLLTTATHDF
;
A
#
# COMPACT_ATOMS: atom_id res chain seq x y z
N MET A 1 -0.11 -12.17 0.44
CA MET A 1 -1.57 -12.24 0.18
C MET A 1 -1.96 -11.35 -1.00
N ALA A 2 -2.78 -11.84 -1.95
CA ALA A 2 -3.26 -11.08 -3.12
C ALA A 2 -4.24 -11.91 -3.95
N HIS A 3 -4.97 -11.26 -4.87
CA HIS A 3 -5.66 -11.92 -5.98
C HIS A 3 -4.67 -12.69 -6.90
N VAL A 4 -5.18 -13.63 -7.69
CA VAL A 4 -4.42 -14.35 -8.72
C VAL A 4 -3.74 -13.35 -9.67
N ASP A 5 -2.54 -13.68 -10.15
CA ASP A 5 -1.77 -12.85 -11.10
C ASP A 5 -1.37 -11.42 -10.69
N HIS A 6 -1.56 -11.03 -9.42
CA HIS A 6 -1.01 -9.78 -8.89
C HIS A 6 0.52 -9.79 -8.69
N GLY A 7 1.19 -10.91 -8.97
CA GLY A 7 2.65 -11.04 -8.86
C GLY A 7 3.18 -11.43 -7.47
N LYS A 8 2.40 -12.19 -6.67
CA LYS A 8 2.85 -12.70 -5.36
C LYS A 8 4.12 -13.53 -5.45
N THR A 9 4.09 -14.57 -6.28
CA THR A 9 5.20 -15.52 -6.46
C THR A 9 6.43 -14.80 -7.00
N THR A 10 6.24 -13.92 -8.00
CA THR A 10 7.33 -13.10 -8.54
C THR A 10 7.99 -12.23 -7.47
N LEU A 11 7.20 -11.59 -6.60
CA LEU A 11 7.73 -10.79 -5.50
C LEU A 11 8.51 -11.68 -4.51
N ALA A 12 7.97 -12.84 -4.14
CA ALA A 12 8.64 -13.79 -3.26
C ALA A 12 9.97 -14.28 -3.86
N ASP A 13 10.01 -14.58 -5.15
CA ASP A 13 11.23 -14.96 -5.87
C ASP A 13 12.30 -13.86 -5.82
N THR A 14 11.93 -12.59 -6.00
CA THR A 14 12.87 -11.47 -5.89
C THR A 14 13.45 -11.33 -4.48
N LEU A 15 12.64 -11.60 -3.44
CA LEU A 15 13.11 -11.59 -2.05
C LEU A 15 14.13 -12.71 -1.78
N ILE A 16 13.88 -13.91 -2.29
CA ILE A 16 14.78 -15.05 -2.12
C ILE A 16 16.10 -14.79 -2.87
N ALA A 17 16.04 -14.23 -4.07
CA ALA A 17 17.22 -13.95 -4.87
C ALA A 17 18.18 -12.95 -4.22
N THR A 18 17.66 -11.89 -3.58
CA THR A 18 18.51 -10.88 -2.96
C THR A 18 19.28 -11.42 -1.76
N ASN A 19 18.74 -12.43 -1.07
CA ASN A 19 19.39 -13.02 0.10
C ASN A 19 20.57 -13.96 -0.26
N GLY A 20 21.02 -13.98 -1.52
CA GLY A 20 22.15 -14.79 -1.98
C GLY A 20 21.86 -16.29 -2.00
N ILE A 21 20.60 -16.69 -1.73
CA ILE A 21 20.12 -18.06 -1.89
C ILE A 21 20.12 -18.45 -3.38
N ILE A 22 20.01 -17.45 -4.28
CA ILE A 22 19.95 -17.61 -5.74
C ILE A 22 20.89 -16.60 -6.43
N SER A 23 21.37 -16.95 -7.62
CA SER A 23 21.99 -16.00 -8.54
C SER A 23 20.96 -14.96 -9.04
N GLU A 24 21.31 -13.67 -8.97
CA GLU A 24 20.47 -12.54 -9.41
C GLU A 24 20.00 -12.66 -10.86
N LYS A 25 20.79 -13.30 -11.74
CA LYS A 25 20.43 -13.51 -13.16
C LYS A 25 19.26 -14.48 -13.37
N GLN A 26 18.97 -15.32 -12.38
CA GLN A 26 17.88 -16.29 -12.41
C GLN A 26 16.61 -15.79 -11.70
N ALA A 27 16.71 -14.68 -10.97
CA ALA A 27 15.59 -14.05 -10.27
C ALA A 27 14.53 -13.54 -11.25
N GLY A 28 13.25 -13.80 -11.00
CA GLY A 28 12.12 -13.27 -11.76
C GLY A 28 11.80 -13.96 -13.10
N SER A 29 12.79 -14.50 -13.81
CA SER A 29 12.56 -15.33 -15.01
C SER A 29 12.27 -16.80 -14.69
N ILE A 30 12.79 -17.27 -13.56
CA ILE A 30 12.52 -18.58 -13.01
C ILE A 30 11.68 -18.33 -11.77
N LYS A 31 10.41 -18.76 -11.80
CA LYS A 31 9.60 -18.84 -10.58
C LYS A 31 10.30 -19.83 -9.65
N TYR A 32 11.10 -19.35 -8.72
CA TYR A 32 12.05 -20.16 -7.99
C TYR A 32 11.40 -20.90 -6.84
N MET A 33 10.35 -20.32 -6.24
CA MET A 33 9.43 -21.07 -5.39
C MET A 33 8.79 -22.26 -6.13
N ASP A 34 8.48 -22.10 -7.42
CA ASP A 34 8.00 -23.21 -8.24
C ASP A 34 9.14 -24.19 -8.63
N ARG A 35 10.39 -23.72 -8.80
CA ARG A 35 11.48 -24.50 -9.45
C ARG A 35 12.59 -25.04 -8.52
N PHE A 36 12.84 -24.50 -7.32
CA PHE A 36 13.96 -24.94 -6.47
C PHE A 36 13.74 -26.27 -5.73
N TYR A 37 12.53 -26.82 -5.74
CA TYR A 37 12.31 -28.25 -5.52
C TYR A 37 12.65 -29.12 -6.77
N SER A 38 13.63 -28.69 -7.58
CA SER A 38 14.18 -29.50 -8.68
C SER A 38 15.20 -30.54 -8.19
N LYS A 39 15.71 -30.45 -6.94
CA LYS A 39 16.75 -31.37 -6.42
C LYS A 39 16.46 -32.00 -5.05
N LEU A 40 15.58 -31.43 -4.24
CA LEU A 40 14.86 -32.20 -3.21
C LEU A 40 13.46 -32.44 -3.75
N SER A 41 12.97 -33.67 -3.65
CA SER A 41 11.69 -34.18 -4.13
C SER A 41 10.54 -33.14 -4.14
N CYS A 42 9.89 -32.94 -5.31
CA CYS A 42 8.58 -32.30 -5.51
C CYS A 42 8.50 -30.79 -5.86
N SER A 43 9.04 -30.36 -7.01
CA SER A 43 8.37 -29.32 -7.80
C SER A 43 7.17 -29.99 -8.45
N ARG A 44 5.96 -29.47 -8.19
CA ARG A 44 4.74 -30.14 -8.61
C ARG A 44 4.42 -29.67 -10.04
N PRO A 45 4.52 -30.54 -11.06
CA PRO A 45 4.36 -30.13 -12.46
C PRO A 45 2.96 -29.57 -12.77
N ASP A 46 1.98 -29.90 -11.93
CA ASP A 46 0.62 -29.37 -11.93
C ASP A 46 0.54 -27.88 -11.54
N GLU A 47 1.36 -27.38 -10.61
CA GLU A 47 1.46 -25.93 -10.32
C GLU A 47 2.06 -25.17 -11.50
N MET A 48 3.14 -25.70 -12.07
CA MET A 48 3.79 -25.10 -13.25
C MET A 48 2.89 -25.11 -14.48
N ALA A 49 2.15 -26.19 -14.72
CA ALA A 49 1.21 -26.31 -15.84
C ALA A 49 0.01 -25.37 -15.71
N ARG A 50 -0.46 -25.15 -14.48
CA ARG A 50 -1.60 -24.25 -14.21
C ARG A 50 -1.20 -22.80 -14.00
N GLY A 51 0.09 -22.54 -13.71
CA GLY A 51 0.60 -21.20 -13.43
C GLY A 51 0.17 -20.60 -12.09
N ILE A 52 -0.43 -21.39 -11.20
CA ILE A 52 -0.97 -20.96 -9.90
C ILE A 52 -0.29 -21.68 -8.74
N THR A 53 -0.11 -20.97 -7.62
CA THR A 53 0.31 -21.56 -6.34
C THR A 53 -0.86 -22.36 -5.75
N MET A 54 -0.67 -23.67 -5.52
CA MET A 54 -1.66 -24.52 -4.86
C MET A 54 -1.33 -24.77 -3.39
N LYS A 55 -0.04 -24.87 -3.04
CA LYS A 55 0.40 -25.05 -1.65
C LYS A 55 1.23 -23.90 -1.09
N SER A 56 1.13 -23.73 0.22
CA SER A 56 1.92 -22.78 0.99
C SER A 56 3.31 -23.33 1.25
N SER A 57 4.32 -22.48 1.12
CA SER A 57 5.71 -22.82 1.41
C SER A 57 6.35 -21.72 2.24
N CYS A 58 7.31 -22.12 3.09
CA CYS A 58 7.95 -21.23 4.06
C CYS A 58 9.45 -21.16 3.77
N ILE A 59 10.01 -19.95 3.80
CA ILE A 59 11.43 -19.67 3.57
C ILE A 59 11.90 -18.66 4.61
N THR A 60 13.06 -18.90 5.20
CA THR A 60 13.69 -17.97 6.14
C THR A 60 14.68 -17.07 5.41
N LEU A 61 14.55 -15.76 5.60
CA LEU A 61 15.39 -14.72 5.01
C LEU A 61 16.17 -14.01 6.13
N ALA A 62 17.48 -13.84 5.95
CA ALA A 62 18.33 -13.13 6.90
C ALA A 62 18.61 -11.71 6.38
N TYR A 63 18.11 -10.70 7.09
CA TYR A 63 18.20 -9.31 6.66
C TYR A 63 18.92 -8.43 7.68
N PRO A 64 20.09 -7.85 7.34
CA PRO A 64 20.75 -6.87 8.18
C PRO A 64 20.10 -5.48 8.03
N HIS A 65 19.62 -4.90 9.13
CA HIS A 65 19.06 -3.55 9.20
C HIS A 65 19.67 -2.76 10.36
N GLN A 66 20.24 -1.58 10.09
CA GLN A 66 20.77 -0.66 11.11
C GLN A 66 21.65 -1.32 12.20
N ASN A 67 22.59 -2.19 11.79
CA ASN A 67 23.49 -2.99 12.63
C ASN A 67 22.88 -4.20 13.37
N GLU A 68 21.60 -4.49 13.20
CA GLU A 68 20.95 -5.69 13.73
C GLU A 68 20.62 -6.68 12.61
N SER A 69 20.73 -7.98 12.90
CA SER A 69 20.35 -9.05 11.99
C SER A 69 18.93 -9.52 12.30
N TYR A 70 18.01 -9.32 11.35
CA TYR A 70 16.63 -9.78 11.45
C TYR A 70 16.46 -11.10 10.70
N LEU A 71 15.69 -12.03 11.28
CA LEU A 71 15.25 -13.25 10.62
C LEU A 71 13.77 -13.12 10.29
N ILE A 72 13.45 -13.17 8.99
CA ILE A 72 12.10 -13.02 8.48
C ILE A 72 11.67 -14.36 7.88
N ASN A 73 10.62 -14.96 8.44
CA ASN A 73 10.00 -16.16 7.89
C ASN A 73 8.91 -15.76 6.90
N LEU A 74 9.17 -15.94 5.62
CA LEU A 74 8.24 -15.67 4.54
C LEU A 74 7.40 -16.92 4.25
N ILE A 75 6.09 -16.79 4.34
CA ILE A 75 5.13 -17.81 3.91
C ILE A 75 4.46 -17.33 2.63
N ASP A 76 4.65 -18.05 1.52
CA ASP A 76 3.85 -17.84 0.32
C ASP A 76 2.54 -18.59 0.46
N SER A 77 1.43 -17.92 0.14
CA SER A 77 0.07 -18.41 0.33
C SER A 77 -0.62 -18.51 -1.03
N PRO A 78 -1.45 -19.55 -1.28
CA PRO A 78 -2.15 -19.67 -2.54
C PRO A 78 -3.05 -18.45 -2.82
N GLY A 79 -3.15 -18.08 -4.10
CA GLY A 79 -3.90 -16.90 -4.53
C GLY A 79 -5.33 -17.19 -4.99
N HIS A 80 -5.63 -18.46 -5.23
CA HIS A 80 -6.90 -18.90 -5.82
C HIS A 80 -7.96 -19.07 -4.73
N VAL A 81 -9.21 -18.74 -5.08
CA VAL A 81 -10.35 -18.81 -4.14
C VAL A 81 -10.62 -20.22 -3.62
N ASP A 82 -10.31 -21.25 -4.42
CA ASP A 82 -10.49 -22.65 -4.04
C ASP A 82 -9.60 -23.08 -2.85
N PHE A 83 -8.50 -22.37 -2.61
CA PHE A 83 -7.55 -22.70 -1.54
C PHE A 83 -7.69 -21.77 -0.32
N THR A 84 -8.88 -21.19 -0.11
CA THR A 84 -9.13 -20.25 1.00
C THR A 84 -8.85 -20.84 2.39
N SER A 85 -9.07 -22.15 2.59
CA SER A 85 -8.78 -22.85 3.85
C SER A 85 -7.28 -22.83 4.19
N GLU A 86 -6.45 -22.95 3.17
CA GLU A 86 -4.99 -22.90 3.28
C GLU A 86 -4.51 -21.47 3.53
N VAL A 87 -5.04 -20.49 2.81
CA VAL A 87 -4.81 -19.06 3.09
C VAL A 87 -5.18 -18.70 4.53
N SER A 88 -6.29 -19.21 5.04
CA SER A 88 -6.73 -19.01 6.42
C SER A 88 -5.73 -19.53 7.44
N THR A 89 -5.19 -20.71 7.16
CA THR A 89 -4.22 -21.35 8.04
C THR A 89 -2.89 -20.60 8.00
N ALA A 90 -2.43 -20.19 6.82
CA ALA A 90 -1.23 -19.38 6.66
C ALA A 90 -1.34 -18.03 7.41
N VAL A 91 -2.46 -17.31 7.28
CA VAL A 91 -2.66 -16.03 7.98
C VAL A 91 -2.59 -16.19 9.49
N ARG A 92 -3.18 -17.25 10.06
CA ARG A 92 -3.13 -17.49 11.50
C ARG A 92 -1.71 -17.72 12.03
N LEU A 93 -0.82 -18.27 11.20
CA LEU A 93 0.58 -18.50 11.55
C LEU A 93 1.44 -17.22 11.45
N CYS A 94 1.01 -16.23 10.64
CA CYS A 94 1.78 -15.02 10.37
C CYS A 94 1.47 -13.89 11.34
N ASP A 95 2.49 -13.12 11.74
CA ASP A 95 2.33 -11.90 12.56
C ASP A 95 1.94 -10.66 11.78
N GLY A 96 2.33 -10.63 10.50
CA GLY A 96 1.93 -9.60 9.55
C GLY A 96 1.69 -10.18 8.18
N CYS A 97 1.05 -9.40 7.31
CA CYS A 97 0.80 -9.84 5.94
C CYS A 97 1.18 -8.78 4.92
N ILE A 98 1.86 -9.20 3.86
CA ILE A 98 2.12 -8.35 2.70
C ILE A 98 0.94 -8.50 1.75
N LEU A 99 0.22 -7.41 1.50
CA LEU A 99 -0.85 -7.34 0.53
C LEU A 99 -0.33 -6.80 -0.79
N VAL A 100 -0.35 -7.63 -1.83
CA VAL A 100 0.08 -7.23 -3.18
C VAL A 100 -1.14 -6.84 -4.01
N VAL A 101 -1.14 -5.63 -4.54
CA VAL A 101 -2.23 -5.09 -5.37
C VAL A 101 -1.65 -4.65 -6.72
N ASP A 102 -2.21 -5.14 -7.82
CA ASP A 102 -1.90 -4.65 -9.15
C ASP A 102 -2.50 -3.24 -9.30
N VAL A 103 -1.66 -2.27 -9.69
CA VAL A 103 -2.10 -0.90 -9.89
C VAL A 103 -3.02 -0.77 -11.10
N VAL A 104 -2.90 -1.63 -12.12
CA VAL A 104 -3.76 -1.59 -13.32
C VAL A 104 -5.17 -2.10 -13.03
N GLU A 105 -5.28 -3.23 -12.32
CA GLU A 105 -6.56 -3.86 -11.96
C GLU A 105 -7.22 -3.21 -10.75
N GLY A 106 -6.42 -2.68 -9.82
CA GLY A 106 -6.89 -2.06 -8.60
C GLY A 106 -7.36 -3.09 -7.56
N VAL A 107 -8.31 -2.68 -6.70
CA VAL A 107 -8.76 -3.51 -5.57
C VAL A 107 -9.93 -4.40 -5.98
N CYS A 108 -9.61 -5.62 -6.42
CA CYS A 108 -10.57 -6.67 -6.76
C CYS A 108 -11.37 -7.20 -5.53
N ALA A 109 -12.52 -7.84 -5.78
CA ALA A 109 -13.37 -8.42 -4.74
C ALA A 109 -12.63 -9.48 -3.89
N GLN A 110 -11.78 -10.31 -4.51
CA GLN A 110 -11.00 -11.31 -3.78
C GLN A 110 -9.98 -10.65 -2.84
N THR A 111 -9.31 -9.57 -3.27
CA THR A 111 -8.40 -8.79 -2.43
C THR A 111 -9.12 -8.27 -1.17
N LYS A 112 -10.40 -7.87 -1.29
CA LYS A 112 -11.21 -7.46 -0.14
C LYS A 112 -11.51 -8.64 0.79
N ALA A 113 -11.84 -9.81 0.27
CA ALA A 113 -12.09 -11.00 1.09
C ALA A 113 -10.86 -11.43 1.90
N VAL A 114 -9.71 -11.49 1.23
CA VAL A 114 -8.38 -11.79 1.79
C VAL A 114 -7.99 -10.77 2.88
N MET A 115 -8.27 -9.49 2.65
CA MET A 115 -8.01 -8.43 3.62
C MET A 115 -8.91 -8.53 4.86
N ARG A 116 -10.19 -8.82 4.67
CA ARG A 116 -11.12 -9.09 5.79
C ARG A 116 -10.62 -10.24 6.66
N GLN A 117 -10.09 -11.29 6.04
CA GLN A 117 -9.51 -12.42 6.75
C GLN A 117 -8.28 -12.04 7.58
N ALA A 118 -7.43 -11.15 7.07
CA ALA A 118 -6.29 -10.62 7.83
C ALA A 118 -6.76 -9.81 9.05
N TRP A 119 -7.78 -8.95 8.88
CA TRP A 119 -8.34 -8.16 9.98
C TRP A 119 -9.01 -9.00 11.05
N VAL A 120 -9.82 -10.00 10.65
CA VAL A 120 -10.45 -10.92 11.60
C VAL A 120 -9.38 -11.65 12.42
N SER A 121 -8.28 -12.03 11.78
CA SER A 121 -7.14 -12.71 12.42
C SER A 121 -6.23 -11.77 13.23
N GLY A 122 -6.46 -10.46 13.21
CA GLY A 122 -5.64 -9.47 13.93
C GLY A 122 -4.21 -9.35 13.39
N VAL A 123 -4.00 -9.64 12.10
CA VAL A 123 -2.69 -9.59 11.46
C VAL A 123 -2.48 -8.21 10.84
N LYS A 124 -1.36 -7.56 11.14
CA LYS A 124 -1.04 -6.21 10.62
C LYS A 124 -0.73 -6.28 9.12
N PRO A 125 -1.55 -5.68 8.24
CA PRO A 125 -1.32 -5.73 6.81
C PRO A 125 -0.38 -4.60 6.38
N VAL A 126 0.41 -4.84 5.33
CA VAL A 126 1.26 -3.82 4.69
C VAL A 126 1.11 -3.89 3.18
N LEU A 127 1.06 -2.75 2.49
CA LEU A 127 0.73 -2.70 1.07
C LEU A 127 1.95 -2.68 0.16
N VAL A 128 1.91 -3.52 -0.88
CA VAL A 128 2.77 -3.39 -2.05
C VAL A 128 1.90 -3.15 -3.28
N LEU A 129 2.06 -1.96 -3.86
CA LEU A 129 1.48 -1.60 -5.15
C LEU A 129 2.41 -2.08 -6.25
N ASN A 130 2.00 -3.13 -6.96
CA ASN A 130 2.78 -3.80 -7.99
C ASN A 130 2.33 -3.41 -9.40
N LYS A 131 3.19 -3.68 -10.38
CA LYS A 131 2.98 -3.46 -11.81
C LYS A 131 2.87 -1.99 -12.23
N ILE A 132 3.63 -1.11 -11.58
CA ILE A 132 3.68 0.32 -11.94
C ILE A 132 4.26 0.51 -13.34
N ASP A 133 5.15 -0.36 -13.78
CA ASP A 133 5.69 -0.43 -15.14
C ASP A 133 4.60 -0.47 -16.20
N ARG A 134 3.49 -1.18 -15.97
CA ARG A 134 2.36 -1.26 -16.91
C ARG A 134 1.64 0.07 -17.10
N LEU A 135 1.63 0.95 -16.09
CA LEU A 135 1.08 2.31 -16.26
C LEU A 135 1.91 3.14 -17.25
N ILE A 136 3.22 2.90 -17.27
CA ILE A 136 4.18 3.62 -18.09
C ILE A 136 4.20 3.04 -19.51
N LEU A 137 4.31 1.72 -19.62
CA LEU A 137 4.57 1.03 -20.89
C LEU A 137 3.30 0.61 -21.63
N GLU A 138 2.27 0.13 -20.93
CA GLU A 138 1.04 -0.36 -21.57
C GLU A 138 -0.02 0.75 -21.69
N LYS A 139 -0.23 1.51 -20.61
CA LYS A 139 -1.25 2.57 -20.59
C LYS A 139 -0.74 3.93 -21.07
N GLU A 140 0.58 4.11 -21.16
CA GLU A 140 1.24 5.35 -21.58
C GLU A 140 0.68 6.62 -20.88
N LEU A 141 0.30 6.49 -19.60
CA LEU A 141 -0.28 7.61 -18.85
C LEU A 141 0.76 8.68 -18.57
N ALA A 142 0.38 9.96 -18.61
CA ALA A 142 1.24 11.02 -18.15
C ALA A 142 1.56 10.83 -16.64
N PRO A 143 2.74 11.27 -16.15
CA PRO A 143 3.14 11.11 -14.75
C PRO A 143 2.11 11.66 -13.74
N LEU A 144 1.42 12.74 -14.10
CA LEU A 144 0.37 13.33 -13.27
C LEU A 144 -0.88 12.44 -13.20
N ASP A 145 -1.31 11.88 -14.33
CA ASP A 145 -2.47 10.99 -14.40
C ASP A 145 -2.20 9.67 -13.69
N ALA A 146 -0.97 9.14 -13.83
CA ALA A 146 -0.52 7.97 -13.09
C ALA A 146 -0.56 8.18 -11.57
N TYR A 147 -0.16 9.37 -11.09
CA TYR A 147 -0.28 9.71 -9.67
C TYR A 147 -1.73 9.71 -9.19
N TYR A 148 -2.65 10.30 -9.95
CA TYR A 148 -4.08 10.27 -9.59
C TYR A 148 -4.67 8.87 -9.64
N HIS A 149 -4.25 8.04 -10.60
CA HIS A 149 -4.66 6.65 -10.67
C HIS A 149 -4.20 5.85 -9.43
N ILE A 150 -2.93 6.00 -9.04
CA ILE A 150 -2.38 5.38 -7.82
C ILE A 150 -3.11 5.87 -6.57
N ALA A 151 -3.37 7.18 -6.46
CA ALA A 151 -4.12 7.75 -5.34
C ALA A 151 -5.54 7.19 -5.26
N ASN A 152 -6.23 7.03 -6.40
CA ASN A 152 -7.56 6.41 -6.46
C ASN A 152 -7.53 4.94 -6.00
N VAL A 153 -6.50 4.17 -6.38
CA VAL A 153 -6.35 2.78 -5.93
C VAL A 153 -6.17 2.69 -4.41
N LEU A 154 -5.39 3.61 -3.83
CA LEU A 154 -5.25 3.72 -2.37
C LEU A 154 -6.57 4.11 -1.69
N GLU A 155 -7.35 5.01 -2.31
CA GLU A 155 -8.62 5.48 -1.75
C GLU A 155 -9.76 4.46 -1.87
N GLN A 156 -9.84 3.67 -2.95
CA GLN A 156 -10.81 2.58 -3.11
C GLN A 156 -10.75 1.56 -1.95
N ARG A 157 -9.56 1.40 -1.35
CA ARG A 157 -9.39 0.60 -0.14
C ARG A 157 -10.07 1.23 1.07
N ARG A 158 -9.95 2.55 1.25
CA ARG A 158 -10.48 3.29 2.40
C ARG A 158 -11.99 3.12 2.56
N SER A 159 -12.73 2.99 1.46
CA SER A 159 -14.18 2.70 1.49
C SER A 159 -14.52 1.27 1.91
N SER A 160 -13.57 0.34 1.76
CA SER A 160 -13.78 -1.07 2.08
C SER A 160 -13.48 -1.39 3.55
N SER A 161 -12.57 -0.64 4.20
CA SER A 161 -12.26 -0.81 5.63
C SER A 161 -13.39 -0.31 6.53
N SER A 162 -14.00 0.85 6.22
CA SER A 162 -15.08 1.44 7.03
C SER A 162 -16.34 0.56 7.14
N LYS A 163 -16.60 -0.31 6.17
CA LYS A 163 -17.75 -1.23 6.19
C LYS A 163 -17.53 -2.47 7.06
N THR A 164 -16.32 -2.70 7.54
CA THR A 164 -15.93 -3.89 8.32
C THR A 164 -15.71 -3.59 9.79
N ALA A 165 -15.67 -2.31 10.18
CA ALA A 165 -15.60 -1.86 11.56
C ALA A 165 -17.02 -1.88 12.19
N GLY A 166 -17.52 -3.09 12.49
CA GLY A 166 -18.70 -3.34 13.34
C GLY A 166 -20.07 -2.79 12.88
N PRO A 167 -21.19 -3.40 13.31
CA PRO A 167 -22.52 -2.83 13.09
C PRO A 167 -22.82 -1.79 14.19
N SER A 168 -22.54 -0.52 13.95
CA SER A 168 -23.20 0.54 14.71
C SER A 168 -24.66 0.63 14.24
N SER A 169 -25.57 0.21 15.12
CA SER A 169 -27.00 0.53 15.23
C SER A 169 -27.71 1.04 13.96
N PRO A 170 -28.75 0.34 13.43
CA PRO A 170 -29.52 0.88 12.32
C PRO A 170 -30.19 2.18 12.77
N SER A 171 -29.79 3.28 12.11
CA SER A 171 -30.53 4.54 12.13
C SER A 171 -31.96 4.24 11.71
N LYS A 172 -32.89 4.49 12.64
CA LYS A 172 -34.32 4.54 12.38
C LYS A 172 -34.64 5.52 11.25
N THR A 173 -35.86 5.38 10.73
CA THR A 173 -36.56 6.18 9.69
C THR A 173 -36.17 5.79 8.26
N GLU A 174 -37.07 5.39 7.36
CA GLU A 174 -38.42 5.91 7.10
C GLU A 174 -39.41 4.81 6.67
N GLY A 175 -40.63 4.86 7.22
CA GLY A 175 -41.81 4.17 6.69
C GLY A 175 -42.86 5.22 6.28
N PRO A 176 -43.70 4.95 5.26
CA PRO A 176 -44.48 5.96 4.57
C PRO A 176 -45.76 6.38 5.32
N SER A 177 -46.13 7.64 5.10
CA SER A 177 -47.28 8.36 5.65
C SER A 177 -48.65 7.83 5.22
N SER A 178 -49.62 7.80 6.16
CA SER A 178 -51.06 8.04 5.91
C SER A 178 -51.74 8.61 7.17
N PRO A 179 -52.87 9.35 7.06
CA PRO A 179 -53.22 10.42 8.00
C PRO A 179 -54.34 10.06 8.99
N SER A 180 -54.35 10.67 10.17
CA SER A 180 -55.59 10.83 10.95
C SER A 180 -55.60 12.13 11.76
N LYS A 181 -56.79 12.75 11.77
CA LYS A 181 -57.16 14.03 12.37
C LYS A 181 -57.40 13.90 13.87
N THR A 182 -57.11 14.94 14.66
CA THR A 182 -57.95 15.56 15.72
C THR A 182 -57.12 16.64 16.44
N GLU A 183 -57.50 17.92 16.26
CA GLU A 183 -58.12 18.81 17.26
C GLU A 183 -57.11 19.51 18.20
N GLY A 184 -57.17 20.86 18.22
CA GLY A 184 -56.29 21.75 19.02
C GLY A 184 -56.74 21.86 20.49
N PRO A 185 -56.59 23.00 21.19
CA PRO A 185 -55.83 24.22 20.87
C PRO A 185 -54.91 24.69 22.03
N SER A 186 -53.97 25.61 21.77
CA SER A 186 -53.78 26.86 22.53
C SER A 186 -52.43 27.52 22.22
N SER A 187 -52.53 28.82 21.98
CA SER A 187 -51.57 29.82 21.55
C SER A 187 -50.88 30.48 22.78
N PRO A 188 -50.23 31.67 22.68
CA PRO A 188 -49.12 32.12 21.82
C PRO A 188 -48.05 32.92 22.61
N SER A 189 -46.88 33.20 22.03
CA SER A 189 -46.20 34.52 22.10
C SER A 189 -44.87 34.46 21.31
N LYS A 190 -44.73 35.22 20.21
CA LYS A 190 -44.11 36.58 20.13
C LYS A 190 -42.64 36.55 20.63
N THR A 191 -41.62 37.08 19.94
CA THR A 191 -41.55 38.34 19.19
C THR A 191 -40.20 38.42 18.45
N GLU A 192 -40.24 38.85 17.19
CA GLU A 192 -39.37 39.81 16.48
C GLU A 192 -37.82 39.70 16.44
N GLY A 193 -37.29 39.91 15.21
CA GLY A 193 -35.86 40.01 14.84
C GLY A 193 -35.23 41.38 15.19
N PRO A 194 -34.44 42.06 14.33
CA PRO A 194 -33.97 41.70 12.98
C PRO A 194 -32.48 42.09 12.70
N TYR A 195 -32.07 41.95 11.43
CA TYR A 195 -30.92 42.61 10.75
C TYR A 195 -29.52 41.95 10.69
N SER A 196 -28.99 42.08 9.47
CA SER A 196 -27.80 41.54 8.80
C SER A 196 -26.70 42.64 8.69
N PRO A 197 -25.78 42.65 7.69
CA PRO A 197 -24.58 41.82 7.42
C PRO A 197 -23.27 42.66 7.29
N SER A 198 -22.06 42.05 7.29
CA SER A 198 -20.82 42.49 6.56
C SER A 198 -19.58 41.72 7.07
N LYS A 199 -18.83 41.01 6.21
CA LYS A 199 -17.64 41.36 5.38
C LYS A 199 -16.33 41.70 6.12
N ASN A 200 -15.33 40.85 5.82
CA ASN A 200 -13.88 41.08 5.62
C ASN A 200 -12.84 40.82 6.74
N SER A 201 -11.99 39.84 6.42
CA SER A 201 -10.51 39.83 6.41
C SER A 201 -9.64 39.56 7.67
N SER A 202 -8.63 38.72 7.40
CA SER A 202 -7.26 38.65 7.95
C SER A 202 -6.92 37.70 9.11
N CYS A 203 -6.13 36.68 8.73
CA CYS A 203 -4.88 36.18 9.33
C CYS A 203 -4.74 35.95 10.85
N LEU A 204 -4.75 34.65 11.22
CA LEU A 204 -3.91 33.92 12.19
C LEU A 204 -3.57 34.59 13.54
N THR A 205 -4.09 34.03 14.65
CA THR A 205 -3.29 33.39 15.72
C THR A 205 -4.17 32.71 16.78
N GLU A 206 -3.77 31.48 17.13
CA GLU A 206 -3.86 30.82 18.45
C GLU A 206 -5.22 30.53 19.11
N GLY A 207 -5.47 29.22 19.25
CA GLY A 207 -5.92 28.63 20.51
C GLY A 207 -7.41 28.74 20.83
N LYS A 208 -8.17 27.72 20.39
CA LYS A 208 -9.19 27.10 21.25
C LYS A 208 -9.55 25.72 20.72
N SER A 209 -9.15 24.74 21.54
CA SER A 209 -9.66 23.38 21.64
C SER A 209 -11.14 23.33 21.28
N LEU A 210 -11.46 22.67 20.17
CA LEU A 210 -12.83 22.37 19.78
C LEU A 210 -13.13 20.94 20.23
N VAL A 211 -13.45 20.86 21.52
CA VAL A 211 -14.32 19.86 22.15
C VAL A 211 -14.15 18.43 21.63
N ASP A 212 -13.20 17.76 22.27
CA ASP A 212 -13.25 16.36 22.72
C ASP A 212 -14.70 15.89 22.94
N TRP A 213 -15.26 15.25 21.92
CA TRP A 213 -16.36 14.33 22.10
C TRP A 213 -15.74 12.96 22.24
N GLY A 214 -15.60 12.53 23.50
CA GLY A 214 -15.07 11.23 23.93
C GLY A 214 -15.74 10.07 23.21
N ILE A 215 -15.22 9.78 22.03
CA ILE A 215 -15.15 8.45 21.45
C ILE A 215 -13.73 8.04 21.81
N GLU A 216 -13.57 7.03 22.65
CA GLU A 216 -12.29 6.35 22.77
C GLU A 216 -11.90 5.95 21.34
N ASP A 217 -10.89 6.63 20.77
CA ASP A 217 -10.32 6.31 19.48
C ASP A 217 -9.85 4.85 19.58
N ILE A 218 -10.67 3.91 19.09
CA ILE A 218 -10.16 2.61 18.69
C ILE A 218 -9.03 2.96 17.72
N ASP A 219 -7.78 2.65 18.08
CA ASP A 219 -6.58 3.03 17.34
C ASP A 219 -6.56 2.30 15.99
N ASP A 220 -7.39 2.79 15.07
CA ASP A 220 -7.58 2.28 13.72
C ASP A 220 -6.45 2.74 12.80
N SER A 221 -5.40 3.38 13.34
CA SER A 221 -4.21 3.80 12.60
C SER A 221 -3.59 2.63 11.84
N ASP A 222 -3.63 1.41 12.41
CA ASP A 222 -3.13 0.19 11.78
C ASP A 222 -3.99 -0.32 10.60
N LEU A 223 -5.21 0.20 10.43
CA LEU A 223 -6.10 -0.19 9.32
C LEU A 223 -5.88 0.63 8.05
N TYR A 224 -5.27 1.82 8.16
CA TYR A 224 -5.13 2.75 7.05
C TYR A 224 -3.79 2.62 6.35
N PHE A 225 -3.84 2.52 5.02
CA PHE A 225 -2.65 2.58 4.18
C PHE A 225 -2.37 4.00 3.74
N ASN A 226 -1.20 4.48 4.15
CA ASN A 226 -0.76 5.82 3.88
C ASN A 226 0.75 5.79 3.59
N PRO A 227 1.16 6.13 2.35
CA PRO A 227 2.56 6.10 1.98
C PRO A 227 3.48 6.93 2.88
N THR A 228 2.98 7.98 3.55
CA THR A 228 3.78 8.78 4.49
C THR A 228 4.17 8.03 5.75
N ASP A 229 3.37 7.04 6.14
CA ASP A 229 3.55 6.27 7.37
C ASP A 229 4.51 5.09 7.13
N GLY A 230 4.93 4.89 5.87
CA GLY A 230 5.89 3.86 5.48
C GLY A 230 5.28 2.47 5.35
N ASN A 231 3.95 2.35 5.31
CA ASN A 231 3.23 1.09 5.15
C ASN A 231 2.80 0.79 3.69
N VAL A 232 3.31 1.57 2.73
CA VAL A 232 3.10 1.37 1.29
C VAL A 232 4.43 1.38 0.55
N VAL A 233 4.66 0.34 -0.25
CA VAL A 233 5.76 0.26 -1.21
C VAL A 233 5.22 0.28 -2.64
N PHE A 234 5.89 1.05 -3.49
CA PHE A 234 5.65 1.14 -4.92
C PHE A 234 6.64 0.23 -5.65
N ALA A 235 6.18 -0.70 -6.47
CA ALA A 235 7.01 -1.76 -7.03
C ALA A 235 6.66 -2.15 -8.48
N SER A 236 7.68 -2.66 -9.17
CA SER A 236 7.56 -3.57 -10.31
C SER A 236 8.34 -4.84 -9.98
N ALA A 237 7.62 -5.91 -9.65
CA ALA A 237 8.25 -7.21 -9.36
C ALA A 237 8.94 -7.81 -10.59
N ILE A 238 8.41 -7.54 -11.80
CA ILE A 238 8.97 -8.06 -13.05
C ILE A 238 10.34 -7.45 -13.35
N ASP A 239 10.48 -6.15 -13.10
CA ASP A 239 11.75 -5.44 -13.32
C ASP A 239 12.62 -5.39 -12.04
N CYS A 240 12.18 -6.07 -10.97
CA CYS A 240 12.88 -6.19 -9.69
C CYS A 240 13.25 -4.86 -9.02
N TRP A 241 12.44 -3.81 -9.22
CA TRP A 241 12.61 -2.54 -8.52
C TRP A 241 11.41 -2.19 -7.66
N GLY A 242 11.69 -1.47 -6.57
CA GLY A 242 10.66 -0.95 -5.69
C GLY A 242 11.22 0.02 -4.68
N PHE A 243 10.35 0.87 -4.15
CA PHE A 243 10.74 1.92 -3.24
C PHE A 243 9.61 2.28 -2.27
N GLY A 244 10.02 2.72 -1.08
CA GLY A 244 9.17 3.45 -0.15
C GLY A 244 9.46 4.95 -0.22
N ILE A 245 8.59 5.76 0.40
CA ILE A 245 8.77 7.22 0.44
C ILE A 245 10.00 7.62 1.28
N SER A 246 10.29 6.87 2.33
CA SER A 246 11.43 7.10 3.21
C SER A 246 12.76 7.11 2.44
N GLN A 247 12.96 6.17 1.52
CA GLN A 247 14.18 6.06 0.72
C GLN A 247 14.43 7.32 -0.14
N PHE A 248 13.38 7.85 -0.77
CA PHE A 248 13.49 9.09 -1.53
C PHE A 248 13.61 10.33 -0.63
N ALA A 249 12.97 10.32 0.54
CA ALA A 249 13.14 11.38 1.52
C ALA A 249 14.62 11.52 1.95
N GLU A 250 15.32 10.40 2.17
CA GLU A 250 16.75 10.40 2.50
C GLU A 250 17.60 10.93 1.35
N GLN A 251 17.34 10.47 0.12
CA GLN A 251 18.08 10.91 -1.07
C GLN A 251 17.88 12.40 -1.38
N PHE A 252 16.68 12.94 -1.19
CA PHE A 252 16.36 14.33 -1.48
C PHE A 252 16.62 15.28 -0.32
N SER A 253 16.68 14.79 0.92
CA SER A 253 17.01 15.61 2.09
C SER A 253 18.37 16.26 1.95
N SER A 254 19.39 15.48 1.54
CA SER A 254 20.74 16.00 1.28
C SER A 254 20.80 16.96 0.09
N LYS A 255 20.06 16.68 -0.99
CA LYS A 255 20.05 17.51 -2.22
C LYS A 255 19.29 18.82 -2.08
N LEU A 256 18.23 18.84 -1.28
CA LEU A 256 17.35 20.01 -1.12
C LEU A 256 17.65 20.81 0.16
N GLY A 257 18.46 20.27 1.08
CA GLY A 257 18.76 20.91 2.36
C GLY A 257 17.55 20.97 3.30
N MET A 258 16.58 20.05 3.15
CA MET A 258 15.36 20.00 3.94
C MET A 258 15.39 18.81 4.91
N SER A 259 14.72 18.94 6.06
CA SER A 259 14.69 17.85 7.05
C SER A 259 13.97 16.61 6.51
N LEU A 260 14.51 15.42 6.86
CA LEU A 260 13.95 14.12 6.49
C LEU A 260 12.48 13.97 6.93
N LYS A 261 12.16 14.43 8.14
CA LYS A 261 10.79 14.37 8.71
C LYS A 261 9.78 15.21 7.93
N VAL A 262 10.22 16.37 7.40
CA VAL A 262 9.34 17.20 6.56
C VAL A 262 9.14 16.56 5.19
N LEU A 263 10.20 16.05 4.57
CA LEU A 263 10.12 15.42 3.25
C LEU A 263 9.27 14.14 3.27
N SER A 264 9.46 13.26 4.26
CA SER A 264 8.65 12.04 4.39
C SER A 264 7.15 12.31 4.47
N LYS A 265 6.74 13.39 5.16
CA LYS A 265 5.32 13.79 5.27
C LYS A 265 4.77 14.58 4.09
N THR A 266 5.63 15.13 3.23
CA THR A 266 5.22 16.05 2.14
C THR A 266 5.44 15.49 0.75
N LEU A 267 6.23 14.41 0.61
CA LEU A 267 6.46 13.75 -0.67
C LEU A 267 5.18 13.14 -1.24
N TRP A 268 4.27 12.67 -0.39
CA TRP A 268 2.94 12.21 -0.79
C TRP A 268 1.88 13.24 -0.45
N GLY A 269 0.90 13.44 -1.35
CA GLY A 269 -0.19 14.38 -1.18
C GLY A 269 -0.06 15.65 -2.02
N ASP A 270 -0.91 16.63 -1.72
CA ASP A 270 -1.05 17.86 -2.52
C ASP A 270 -0.04 18.94 -2.13
N PHE A 271 1.24 18.62 -2.31
CA PHE A 271 2.36 19.50 -2.01
C PHE A 271 3.17 19.82 -3.27
N TYR A 272 3.71 21.02 -3.37
CA TYR A 272 4.63 21.42 -4.46
C TYR A 272 5.78 22.27 -3.91
N ILE A 273 6.90 22.28 -4.63
CA ILE A 273 8.03 23.18 -4.32
C ILE A 273 7.83 24.51 -5.04
N SER A 274 7.98 25.60 -4.30
CA SER A 274 8.10 26.94 -4.87
C SER A 274 9.47 27.50 -4.54
N SER A 275 10.16 28.01 -5.57
CA SER A 275 11.34 28.84 -5.39
C SER A 275 10.91 30.29 -5.52
N LYS A 276 10.68 30.96 -4.39
CA LYS A 276 10.43 32.41 -4.33
C LYS A 276 11.56 33.03 -3.51
N GLY A 277 12.32 33.93 -4.12
CA GLY A 277 13.45 34.59 -3.46
C GLY A 277 14.69 33.72 -3.26
N GLY A 278 14.89 32.67 -4.08
CA GLY A 278 16.08 31.80 -4.03
C GLY A 278 16.01 30.66 -3.01
N GLU A 279 15.07 30.70 -2.07
CA GLU A 279 14.84 29.64 -1.09
C GLU A 279 13.75 28.67 -1.58
N LYS A 280 14.03 27.36 -1.50
CA LYS A 280 13.08 26.30 -1.86
C LYS A 280 12.17 26.02 -0.67
N ARG A 281 10.87 26.30 -0.81
CA ARG A 281 9.86 26.00 0.23
C ARG A 281 8.80 25.06 -0.31
N ILE A 282 8.36 24.14 0.55
CA ILE A 282 7.24 23.24 0.26
C ILE A 282 5.94 23.93 0.66
N LEU A 283 4.99 23.98 -0.25
CA LEU A 283 3.68 24.59 -0.05
C LEU A 283 2.57 23.59 -0.38
N LYS A 284 1.41 23.74 0.28
CA LYS A 284 0.18 22.98 -0.01
C LYS A 284 -0.61 23.62 -1.15
N GLY A 285 -1.45 22.83 -1.82
CA GLY A 285 -2.35 23.30 -2.88
C GLY A 285 -1.69 23.27 -4.26
N ALA A 286 -1.07 22.15 -4.63
CA ALA A 286 -0.50 21.98 -5.96
C ALA A 286 -1.62 21.99 -7.01
N ARG A 287 -2.73 21.30 -6.73
CA ARG A 287 -3.94 21.27 -7.57
C ARG A 287 -4.49 22.67 -7.84
N ASP A 288 -4.72 23.46 -6.80
CA ASP A 288 -5.30 24.81 -6.91
C ASP A 288 -4.44 25.74 -7.75
N LYS A 289 -3.12 25.57 -7.67
CA LYS A 289 -2.14 26.39 -8.39
C LYS A 289 -1.71 25.79 -9.73
N ARG A 290 -2.37 24.72 -10.19
CA ARG A 290 -2.02 23.96 -11.40
C ARG A 290 -0.52 23.61 -11.47
N LYS A 291 0.02 23.20 -10.33
CA LYS A 291 1.39 22.70 -10.19
C LYS A 291 1.36 21.20 -10.00
N ASN A 292 2.43 20.54 -10.45
CA ASN A 292 2.59 19.12 -10.26
C ASN A 292 2.91 18.82 -8.78
N PRO A 293 2.31 17.76 -8.20
CA PRO A 293 2.67 17.29 -6.87
C PRO A 293 4.13 16.89 -6.77
N LEU A 294 4.69 16.94 -5.56
CA LEU A 294 6.09 16.59 -5.31
C LEU A 294 6.44 15.16 -5.73
N PHE A 295 5.54 14.22 -5.48
CA PHE A 295 5.69 12.84 -5.92
C PHE A 295 5.91 12.74 -7.43
N VAL A 296 5.17 13.52 -8.21
CA VAL A 296 5.27 13.54 -9.67
C VAL A 296 6.62 14.13 -10.08
N THR A 297 6.93 15.33 -9.61
CA THR A 297 8.12 16.08 -10.03
C THR A 297 9.44 15.44 -9.60
N LEU A 298 9.49 14.82 -8.41
CA LEU A 298 10.74 14.27 -7.88
C LEU A 298 10.90 12.77 -8.12
N ILE A 299 9.82 12.01 -8.23
CA ILE A 299 9.87 10.54 -8.31
C ILE A 299 9.40 10.05 -9.67
N LEU A 300 8.13 10.29 -10.03
CA LEU A 300 7.57 9.74 -11.27
C LEU A 300 8.26 10.29 -12.52
N ASP A 301 8.50 11.60 -12.61
CA ASP A 301 9.16 12.20 -13.77
C ASP A 301 10.54 11.56 -14.02
N ASN A 302 11.29 11.26 -12.96
CA ASN A 302 12.59 10.57 -13.07
C ASN A 302 12.45 9.12 -13.54
N LEU A 303 11.47 8.37 -13.01
CA LEU A 303 11.20 6.98 -13.43
C LEU A 303 10.78 6.90 -14.90
N TYR A 304 9.92 7.83 -15.35
CA TYR A 304 9.49 7.93 -16.73
C TYR A 304 10.65 8.28 -17.66
N GLN A 305 11.50 9.23 -17.27
CA GLN A 305 12.69 9.58 -18.05
C GLN A 305 13.63 8.40 -18.23
N VAL A 306 13.92 7.63 -17.18
CA VAL A 306 14.76 6.43 -17.27
C VAL A 306 14.16 5.39 -18.23
N SER A 307 12.85 5.17 -18.14
CA SER A 307 12.13 4.23 -19.02
C SER A 307 12.20 4.67 -20.49
N ILE A 308 11.96 5.95 -20.77
CA ILE A 308 12.03 6.52 -22.12
C ILE A 308 13.46 6.47 -22.67
N LEU A 309 14.47 6.76 -21.84
CA LEU A 309 15.87 6.69 -22.24
C LEU A 309 16.25 5.26 -22.62
N ASN A 310 15.79 4.25 -21.87
CA ASN A 310 16.03 2.85 -22.19
C ASN A 310 15.46 2.46 -23.56
N ILE A 311 14.21 2.88 -23.86
CA ILE A 311 13.58 2.63 -25.17
C ILE A 311 14.40 3.28 -26.30
N LYS A 312 14.81 4.55 -26.11
CA LYS A 312 15.64 5.28 -27.09
C LYS A 312 17.01 4.62 -27.30
N MET A 313 17.64 4.12 -26.24
CA MET A 313 18.90 3.41 -26.34
C MET A 313 18.75 2.06 -27.07
N SER A 314 17.70 1.30 -26.76
CA SER A 314 17.40 0.05 -27.46
C SER A 314 17.24 0.25 -28.96
N ALA A 315 16.53 1.32 -29.37
CA ALA A 315 16.35 1.67 -30.77
C ALA A 315 17.67 2.04 -31.48
N ARG A 316 18.60 2.67 -30.76
CA ARG A 316 19.93 3.03 -31.29
C ARG A 316 20.88 1.83 -31.40
N LEU A 317 20.77 0.89 -30.47
CA LEU A 317 21.67 -0.27 -30.38
C LEU A 317 21.17 -1.48 -31.18
N PHE A 318 19.99 -1.38 -31.83
CA PHE A 318 19.35 -2.47 -32.56
C PHE A 318 19.23 -3.77 -31.74
N GLU A 319 18.96 -3.61 -30.45
CA GLU A 319 18.86 -4.73 -29.51
C GLU A 319 17.51 -5.43 -29.59
N SER A 320 17.52 -6.72 -29.25
CA SER A 320 16.28 -7.45 -29.04
C SER A 320 15.53 -6.90 -27.81
N ALA A 321 14.20 -6.99 -27.82
CA ALA A 321 13.37 -6.56 -26.68
C ALA A 321 13.77 -7.26 -25.36
N SER A 322 14.29 -8.48 -25.43
CA SER A 322 14.76 -9.25 -24.28
C SER A 322 16.02 -8.63 -23.64
N GLU A 323 16.98 -8.21 -24.46
CA GLU A 323 18.23 -7.61 -23.99
C GLU A 323 18.00 -6.23 -23.37
N SER A 324 17.16 -5.42 -24.01
CA SER A 324 16.75 -4.12 -23.47
C SER A 324 16.05 -4.25 -22.12
N LYS A 325 15.16 -5.25 -21.97
CA LYS A 325 14.47 -5.53 -20.71
C LYS A 325 15.45 -5.98 -19.62
N THR A 326 16.38 -6.86 -19.96
CA THR A 326 17.41 -7.35 -19.02
C THR A 326 18.32 -6.21 -18.55
N ARG A 327 18.72 -5.31 -19.45
CA ARG A 327 19.50 -4.12 -19.09
C ARG A 327 18.71 -3.21 -18.15
N PHE A 328 17.46 -2.92 -18.50
CA PHE A 328 16.61 -2.06 -17.69
C PHE A 328 16.44 -2.62 -16.28
N MET A 329 16.15 -3.92 -16.18
CA MET A 329 16.09 -4.65 -14.92
C MET A 329 17.37 -4.48 -14.10
N HIS A 330 18.56 -4.65 -14.70
CA HIS A 330 19.84 -4.46 -13.99
C HIS A 330 20.08 -3.01 -13.54
N ILE A 331 19.68 -2.00 -14.32
CA ILE A 331 19.81 -0.60 -13.92
C ILE A 331 18.88 -0.30 -12.74
N CYS A 332 17.62 -0.73 -12.84
CA CYS A 332 16.60 -0.46 -11.85
C CYS A 332 16.81 -1.25 -10.55
N SER A 333 17.25 -2.51 -10.62
CA SER A 333 17.55 -3.33 -9.44
C SER A 333 18.69 -2.76 -8.61
N ASN A 334 19.70 -2.19 -9.27
CA ASN A 334 20.82 -1.52 -8.59
C ASN A 334 20.42 -0.16 -8.01
N TRP A 335 19.54 0.58 -8.69
CA TRP A 335 19.11 1.90 -8.22
C TRP A 335 18.10 1.82 -7.08
N LEU A 336 17.07 0.98 -7.22
CA LEU A 336 15.94 0.87 -6.31
C LEU A 336 15.63 -0.62 -6.05
N PRO A 337 16.45 -1.32 -5.26
CA PRO A 337 16.26 -2.75 -5.00
C PRO A 337 14.93 -3.02 -4.29
N LEU A 338 14.04 -3.78 -4.94
CA LEU A 338 12.70 -4.11 -4.44
C LEU A 338 12.74 -4.76 -3.05
N SER A 339 13.63 -5.73 -2.88
CA SER A 339 13.80 -6.49 -1.65
C SER A 339 14.16 -5.61 -0.47
N LYS A 340 15.08 -4.65 -0.65
CA LYS A 340 15.44 -3.69 0.39
C LYS A 340 14.23 -2.85 0.80
N ALA A 341 13.43 -2.37 -0.15
CA ALA A 341 12.25 -1.57 0.15
C ALA A 341 11.20 -2.36 0.95
N VAL A 342 10.90 -3.59 0.52
CA VAL A 342 9.90 -4.46 1.17
C VAL A 342 10.38 -4.94 2.55
N LEU A 343 11.62 -5.39 2.68
CA LEU A 343 12.16 -5.89 3.95
C LEU A 343 12.32 -4.78 4.99
N ASN A 344 12.76 -3.58 4.58
CA ASN A 344 12.77 -2.41 5.47
C ASN A 344 11.37 -2.08 5.98
N MET A 345 10.39 -2.07 5.08
CA MET A 345 8.99 -1.83 5.44
C MET A 345 8.49 -2.88 6.43
N VAL A 346 8.81 -4.16 6.21
CA VAL A 346 8.44 -5.26 7.11
C VAL A 346 9.06 -5.08 8.50
N VAL A 347 10.36 -4.80 8.59
CA VAL A 347 11.06 -4.61 9.88
C VAL A 347 10.51 -3.42 10.66
N LEU A 348 10.15 -2.33 9.97
CA LEU A 348 9.66 -1.11 10.62
C LEU A 348 8.19 -1.18 11.03
N GLN A 349 7.36 -1.93 10.29
CA GLN A 349 5.91 -1.92 10.47
C GLN A 349 5.38 -3.15 11.22
N LEU A 350 6.01 -4.32 11.06
CA LEU A 350 5.49 -5.54 11.66
C LEU A 350 5.95 -5.68 13.12
N PRO A 351 5.05 -6.12 14.02
CA PRO A 351 5.41 -6.36 15.41
C PRO A 351 6.34 -7.56 15.54
N ALA A 352 7.18 -7.55 16.57
CA ALA A 352 7.97 -8.71 16.95
C ALA A 352 7.06 -9.84 17.48
N PRO A 353 7.42 -11.12 17.32
CA PRO A 353 6.60 -12.24 17.79
C PRO A 353 6.39 -12.23 19.31
N THR A 354 7.30 -11.61 20.06
CA THR A 354 7.19 -11.39 21.52
C THR A 354 6.11 -10.39 21.91
N THR A 355 5.62 -9.57 20.97
CA THR A 355 4.64 -8.50 21.21
C THR A 355 3.22 -8.89 20.79
N ILE A 356 2.91 -10.19 20.71
CA ILE A 356 1.57 -10.67 20.36
C ILE A 356 0.53 -10.12 21.36
N SER A 357 -0.53 -9.48 20.84
CA SER A 357 -1.63 -8.98 21.67
C SER A 357 -2.37 -10.14 22.35
N GLU A 358 -2.75 -9.95 23.62
CA GLU A 358 -3.55 -10.91 24.38
C GLU A 358 -4.86 -11.26 23.65
N GLU A 359 -5.47 -10.30 22.95
CA GLU A 359 -6.67 -10.54 22.15
C GLU A 359 -6.41 -11.53 21.01
N ARG A 360 -5.25 -11.41 20.36
CA ARG A 360 -4.84 -12.31 19.28
C ARG A 360 -4.51 -13.69 19.84
N ALA A 361 -3.79 -13.76 20.96
CA ALA A 361 -3.52 -15.02 21.65
C ALA A 361 -4.82 -15.73 22.06
N LYS A 362 -5.78 -14.99 22.61
CA LYS A 362 -7.11 -15.50 22.96
C LYS A 362 -7.82 -16.04 21.72
N LYS A 363 -7.92 -15.26 20.64
CA LYS A 363 -8.54 -15.70 19.36
C LYS A 363 -7.92 -16.97 18.78
N LEU A 364 -6.60 -17.16 18.95
CA LEU A 364 -5.90 -18.36 18.46
C LEU A 364 -6.14 -19.59 19.35
N LEU A 365 -6.23 -19.40 20.67
CA LEU A 365 -6.32 -20.49 21.65
C LEU A 365 -7.77 -20.91 21.96
N THR A 366 -8.74 -19.99 21.89
CA THR A 366 -10.13 -20.33 22.15
C THR A 366 -10.75 -21.09 20.98
N THR A 367 -11.38 -22.21 21.29
CA THR A 367 -12.30 -22.89 20.38
C THR A 367 -13.50 -21.97 20.14
N ALA A 368 -13.96 -21.87 18.89
CA ALA A 368 -15.04 -21.00 18.44
C ALA A 368 -16.45 -21.36 19.00
N THR A 369 -16.52 -21.91 20.22
CA THR A 369 -17.75 -22.39 20.86
C THR A 369 -18.38 -21.39 21.81
N HIS A 370 -17.85 -20.16 21.94
CA HIS A 370 -18.38 -19.15 22.87
C HIS A 370 -19.28 -18.07 22.24
N ASP A 371 -19.45 -18.07 20.91
CA ASP A 371 -20.33 -17.11 20.21
C ASP A 371 -21.55 -17.83 19.59
N PHE A 372 -22.36 -18.50 20.41
CA PHE A 372 -23.69 -19.02 20.04
C PHE A 372 -24.79 -18.47 20.93
#